data_AF-A0A5J4NW47-F1
#
_entry.id   AF-A0A5J4NW47-F1
#
_cell.length_a   1.000
_cell.length_b   1.000
_cell.length_c   1.000
_cell.angle_alpha   90.00
_cell.angle_beta   90.00
_cell.angle_gamma   90.00
#
_symmetry.space_group_name_H-M   'P 1'
#
loop_
_entity.id
_entity.type
_entity.pdbx_description
1 polymer ?
#
loop_
_entity_poly.entity_id
_entity_poly.type
_entity_poly.pdbx_seq_one_letter_code
_entity_poly.pdbx_strand_id
1 'polypeptide(L)'
;MWNWCISIVLWLIATVNLSNIQAAEFDYEFRMPGVRTQKDDEYLCYGELIDGNTSYITGFKPIHDEQVTHHMILFGCNEPGSEKKVWCCGGDPLSDPVCKGTFTIIFSWAMNAPSFTMPPDTSFPIGGDGYRYLVLQVHYKDASAFQNAPEKKDTSGWELSMQTTPTKHLAGVYLFVTDGQIAPNGDTTLQVACRYTGSAVLHPIAFRVHAHSHGKKM
;
A
#
# COMPACT_ATOMS: atom_id res chain seq x y z
N MET A 1 -65.26 40.47 -29.91
CA MET A 1 -64.31 40.74 -28.82
C MET A 1 -63.80 39.41 -28.31
N TRP A 2 -62.59 39.00 -28.69
CA TRP A 2 -61.93 37.80 -28.16
C TRP A 2 -60.56 38.23 -27.65
N ASN A 3 -60.43 38.31 -26.32
CA ASN A 3 -59.14 38.56 -25.66
C ASN A 3 -58.31 37.29 -25.73
N TRP A 4 -57.17 37.34 -26.42
CA TRP A 4 -56.15 36.31 -26.31
C TRP A 4 -55.24 36.67 -25.12
N CYS A 5 -55.34 35.92 -24.03
CA CYS A 5 -54.34 35.96 -22.96
C CYS A 5 -53.10 35.19 -23.43
N ILE A 6 -51.97 35.89 -23.61
CA ILE A 6 -50.67 35.28 -23.83
C ILE A 6 -50.07 34.97 -22.45
N SER A 7 -49.96 33.69 -22.09
CA SER A 7 -49.18 33.25 -20.93
C SER A 7 -47.71 33.11 -21.34
N ILE A 8 -46.84 33.92 -20.76
CA ILE A 8 -45.38 33.79 -20.89
C ILE A 8 -44.91 32.81 -19.81
N VAL A 9 -44.46 31.62 -20.21
CA VAL A 9 -43.78 30.68 -19.32
C VAL A 9 -42.29 31.02 -19.34
N LEU A 10 -41.80 31.68 -18.30
CA LEU A 10 -40.38 31.95 -18.09
C LEU A 10 -39.70 30.68 -17.56
N TRP A 11 -38.91 30.02 -18.42
CA TRP A 11 -37.98 28.98 -18.00
C TRP A 11 -36.76 29.64 -17.37
N LEU A 12 -36.72 29.70 -16.03
CA LEU A 12 -35.54 30.11 -15.29
C LEU A 12 -34.53 28.95 -15.28
N ILE A 13 -33.52 29.03 -16.14
CA ILE A 13 -32.35 28.16 -16.05
C ILE A 13 -31.50 28.71 -14.89
N ALA A 14 -31.57 28.08 -13.73
CA ALA A 14 -30.60 28.31 -12.67
C ALA A 14 -29.28 27.68 -13.12
N THR A 15 -28.34 28.49 -13.59
CA THR A 15 -26.95 28.06 -13.77
C THR A 15 -26.35 27.88 -12.38
N VAL A 16 -26.37 26.64 -11.87
CA VAL A 16 -25.58 26.29 -10.71
C VAL A 16 -24.12 26.34 -11.16
N ASN A 17 -23.37 27.34 -10.67
CA ASN A 17 -21.92 27.30 -10.74
C ASN A 17 -21.47 26.10 -9.90
N LEU A 18 -21.29 24.96 -10.55
CA LEU A 18 -20.52 23.85 -9.99
C LEU A 18 -19.10 24.38 -9.86
N SER A 19 -18.74 24.88 -8.69
CA SER A 19 -17.35 25.05 -8.31
C SER A 19 -16.66 23.72 -8.59
N ASN A 20 -15.70 23.71 -9.53
CA ASN A 20 -14.81 22.59 -9.77
C ASN A 20 -14.27 22.16 -8.39
N ILE A 21 -14.66 20.97 -7.94
CA ILE A 21 -14.04 20.35 -6.77
C ILE A 21 -12.62 20.01 -7.23
N GLN A 22 -11.69 20.95 -7.01
CA GLN A 22 -10.29 20.70 -7.27
C GLN A 22 -9.85 19.57 -6.34
N ALA A 23 -9.22 18.54 -6.90
CA ALA A 23 -8.58 17.50 -6.10
C ALA A 23 -7.65 18.19 -5.10
N ALA A 24 -7.85 17.96 -3.80
CA ALA A 24 -6.91 18.42 -2.80
C ALA A 24 -5.74 17.42 -2.82
N GLU A 25 -4.64 17.85 -3.42
CA GLU A 25 -3.37 17.12 -3.41
C GLU A 25 -2.59 17.41 -2.13
N PHE A 26 -1.98 16.40 -1.55
CA PHE A 26 -1.18 16.51 -0.34
C PHE A 26 -0.17 15.37 -0.24
N ASP A 27 0.94 15.63 0.45
CA ASP A 27 1.90 14.59 0.81
C ASP A 27 1.61 14.11 2.24
N TYR A 28 1.75 12.80 2.46
CA TYR A 28 1.54 12.15 3.75
C TYR A 28 2.77 11.32 4.12
N GLU A 29 3.46 11.72 5.19
CA GLU A 29 4.58 10.96 5.75
C GLU A 29 4.06 9.86 6.69
N PHE A 30 4.42 8.62 6.39
CA PHE A 30 4.09 7.45 7.19
C PHE A 30 5.35 6.68 7.55
N ARG A 31 5.81 6.83 8.79
CA ARG A 31 7.18 6.50 9.21
C ARG A 31 7.22 5.72 10.51
N MET A 32 8.22 4.85 10.63
CA MET A 32 8.52 4.18 11.89
C MET A 32 8.72 5.22 13.02
N PRO A 33 8.13 5.01 14.21
CA PRO A 33 8.15 5.98 15.30
C PRO A 33 9.45 5.93 16.13
N GLY A 34 10.61 5.98 15.46
CA GLY A 34 11.92 5.98 16.12
C GLY A 34 12.26 4.61 16.74
N VAL A 35 12.36 3.58 15.89
CA VAL A 35 12.56 2.19 16.32
C VAL A 35 14.03 1.79 16.34
N ARG A 36 14.32 0.65 16.98
CA ARG A 36 15.64 0.01 17.01
C ARG A 36 15.43 -1.49 17.00
N THR A 37 16.24 -2.21 16.26
CA THR A 37 16.27 -3.68 16.30
C THR A 37 17.37 -4.17 17.22
N GLN A 38 17.16 -5.33 17.82
CA GLN A 38 18.16 -5.98 18.68
C GLN A 38 18.82 -7.18 18.01
N LYS A 39 18.20 -7.70 16.94
CA LYS A 39 18.61 -8.92 16.25
C LYS A 39 18.69 -8.64 14.75
N ASP A 40 19.54 -9.42 14.10
CA ASP A 40 19.61 -9.46 12.64
C ASP A 40 18.34 -10.08 12.07
N ASP A 41 18.04 -9.76 10.80
CA ASP A 41 16.87 -10.22 10.06
C ASP A 41 15.52 -10.00 10.80
N GLU A 42 15.36 -8.86 11.48
CA GLU A 42 14.16 -8.51 12.24
C GLU A 42 13.16 -7.71 11.37
N TYR A 43 11.88 -8.08 11.45
CA TYR A 43 10.78 -7.43 10.72
C TYR A 43 9.88 -6.69 11.70
N LEU A 44 9.93 -5.35 11.67
CA LEU A 44 9.02 -4.54 12.47
C LEU A 44 7.88 -4.02 11.62
N CYS A 45 6.67 -4.04 12.18
CA CYS A 45 5.48 -3.44 11.60
C CYS A 45 5.02 -2.25 12.43
N TYR A 46 4.50 -1.24 11.74
CA TYR A 46 3.91 -0.03 12.28
C TYR A 46 2.56 0.22 11.61
N GLY A 47 1.51 0.49 12.38
CA GLY A 47 0.15 0.69 11.86
C GLY A 47 -0.43 2.05 12.22
N GLU A 48 -1.08 2.71 11.25
CA GLU A 48 -1.89 3.93 11.47
C GLU A 48 -3.27 3.80 10.82
N LEU A 49 -4.28 4.39 11.47
CA LEU A 49 -5.62 4.54 10.92
C LEU A 49 -5.59 5.68 9.91
N ILE A 50 -6.14 5.45 8.71
CA ILE A 50 -6.46 6.53 7.77
C ILE A 50 -7.84 7.06 8.11
N ASP A 51 -7.95 8.38 8.22
CA ASP A 51 -9.21 9.06 8.51
C ASP A 51 -10.28 8.73 7.44
N GLY A 52 -11.55 8.70 7.87
CA GLY A 52 -12.62 7.89 7.26
C GLY A 52 -13.02 8.16 5.79
N ASN A 53 -12.39 9.10 5.08
CA ASN A 53 -12.66 9.33 3.66
C ASN A 53 -11.67 8.54 2.79
N THR A 54 -12.14 8.08 1.61
CA THR A 54 -11.24 7.48 0.63
C THR A 54 -10.25 8.52 0.12
N SER A 55 -8.97 8.16 0.15
CA SER A 55 -7.89 8.92 -0.47
C SER A 55 -7.19 8.06 -1.52
N TYR A 56 -6.47 8.71 -2.44
CA TYR A 56 -5.92 8.07 -3.62
C TYR A 56 -4.42 8.35 -3.71
N ILE A 57 -3.59 7.32 -3.58
CA ILE A 57 -2.14 7.43 -3.67
C ILE A 57 -1.74 7.52 -5.15
N THR A 58 -0.99 8.54 -5.51
CA THR A 58 -0.46 8.79 -6.86
C THR A 58 1.05 8.63 -6.94
N GLY A 59 1.75 8.57 -5.79
CA GLY A 59 3.20 8.44 -5.75
C GLY A 59 3.69 7.73 -4.49
N PHE A 60 4.81 7.02 -4.63
CA PHE A 60 5.49 6.34 -3.54
C PHE A 60 6.96 6.79 -3.50
N LYS A 61 7.35 7.50 -2.46
CA LYS A 61 8.75 7.90 -2.25
C LYS A 61 9.28 7.26 -0.95
N PRO A 62 10.28 6.37 -1.05
CA PRO A 62 10.86 5.74 0.13
C PRO A 62 11.72 6.73 0.90
N ILE A 63 11.51 6.82 2.22
CA ILE A 63 12.41 7.49 3.16
C ILE A 63 13.11 6.38 3.92
N HIS A 64 14.43 6.27 3.80
CA HIS A 64 15.14 5.14 4.42
C HIS A 64 16.54 5.50 4.91
N ASP A 65 17.00 4.77 5.93
CA ASP A 65 18.40 4.75 6.35
C ASP A 65 19.11 3.56 5.68
N GLU A 66 20.03 3.90 4.76
CA GLU A 66 20.79 2.91 3.99
C GLU A 66 21.62 1.94 4.84
N GLN A 67 21.90 2.28 6.11
CA GLN A 67 22.69 1.41 6.99
C GLN A 67 21.87 0.27 7.58
N VAL A 68 20.54 0.42 7.70
CA VAL A 68 19.70 -0.50 8.48
C VAL A 68 18.51 -1.04 7.72
N THR A 69 17.98 -0.30 6.75
CA THR A 69 16.73 -0.66 6.07
C THR A 69 16.99 -1.45 4.80
N HIS A 70 16.69 -2.75 4.81
CA HIS A 70 16.93 -3.62 3.65
C HIS A 70 15.78 -3.56 2.63
N HIS A 71 14.53 -3.59 3.11
CA HIS A 71 13.35 -3.37 2.28
C HIS A 71 12.14 -2.92 3.11
N MET A 72 11.14 -2.35 2.45
CA MET A 72 9.91 -1.85 3.05
C MET A 72 8.70 -2.34 2.25
N ILE A 73 7.62 -2.69 2.94
CA ILE A 73 6.35 -3.08 2.32
C ILE A 73 5.23 -2.27 2.97
N LEU A 74 4.38 -1.67 2.13
CA LEU A 74 3.18 -0.97 2.53
C LEU A 74 1.96 -1.86 2.30
N PHE A 75 1.19 -2.06 3.36
CA PHE A 75 -0.03 -2.85 3.35
C PHE A 75 -1.24 -1.98 3.65
N GLY A 76 -2.39 -2.38 3.11
CA GLY A 76 -3.70 -1.88 3.51
C GLY A 76 -4.51 -2.99 4.18
N CYS A 77 -5.11 -2.73 5.33
CA CYS A 77 -6.02 -3.69 5.98
C CYS A 77 -7.07 -3.02 6.86
N ASN A 78 -7.99 -3.83 7.39
CA ASN A 78 -9.07 -3.35 8.26
C ASN A 78 -8.69 -3.32 9.74
N GLU A 79 -7.75 -4.17 10.14
CA GLU A 79 -7.27 -4.26 11.51
C GLU A 79 -5.78 -4.66 11.53
N PRO A 80 -4.91 -3.86 12.18
CA PRO A 80 -3.49 -4.20 12.35
C PRO A 80 -3.31 -5.53 13.08
N GLY A 81 -2.18 -6.18 12.86
CA GLY A 81 -1.89 -7.50 13.43
C GLY A 81 -1.68 -7.52 14.93
N SER A 82 -1.38 -6.36 15.52
CA SER A 82 -1.13 -6.17 16.95
C SER A 82 -1.83 -4.91 17.46
N GLU A 83 -2.15 -4.88 18.75
CA GLU A 83 -2.62 -3.66 19.44
C GLU A 83 -1.44 -2.72 19.77
N LYS A 84 -0.21 -3.24 19.72
CA LYS A 84 0.99 -2.45 19.90
C LYS A 84 1.16 -1.50 18.73
N LYS A 85 1.63 -0.28 19.02
CA LYS A 85 1.96 0.70 17.98
C LYS A 85 2.99 0.14 16.99
N VAL A 86 4.03 -0.53 17.51
CA VAL A 86 5.05 -1.26 16.72
C VAL A 86 5.15 -2.69 17.23
N TRP A 87 5.24 -3.66 16.33
CA TRP A 87 5.36 -5.08 16.69
C TRP A 87 6.29 -5.83 15.75
N CYS A 88 6.83 -6.97 16.22
CA CYS A 88 7.54 -7.91 15.36
C CYS A 88 6.53 -8.70 14.54
N CYS A 89 6.66 -8.64 13.22
CA CYS A 89 5.67 -9.17 12.27
C CYS A 89 6.24 -10.17 11.26
N GLY A 90 7.41 -10.73 11.54
CA GLY A 90 8.08 -11.71 10.69
C GLY A 90 9.45 -12.10 11.26
N GLY A 91 10.00 -13.20 10.74
CA GLY A 91 11.31 -13.73 11.17
C GLY A 91 11.26 -14.68 12.37
N ASP A 92 10.17 -14.68 13.15
CA ASP A 92 9.98 -15.58 14.30
C ASP A 92 8.59 -16.25 14.27
N PRO A 93 8.46 -17.56 14.55
CA PRO A 93 7.16 -18.24 14.70
C PRO A 93 6.19 -17.61 15.71
N LEU A 94 6.69 -16.84 16.68
CA LEU A 94 5.90 -16.13 17.69
C LEU A 94 5.54 -14.69 17.29
N SER A 95 5.88 -14.27 16.07
CA SER A 95 5.55 -12.93 15.59
C SER A 95 4.04 -12.74 15.45
N ASP A 96 3.55 -11.55 15.78
CA ASP A 96 2.18 -11.16 15.45
C ASP A 96 2.06 -11.08 13.91
N PRO A 97 0.88 -11.29 13.30
CA PRO A 97 0.73 -11.14 11.85
C PRO A 97 0.91 -9.67 11.43
N VAL A 98 0.98 -9.41 10.12
CA VAL A 98 0.94 -8.01 9.61
C VAL A 98 -0.45 -7.38 9.87
N CYS A 99 -1.51 -8.15 9.63
CA CYS A 99 -2.90 -7.76 9.91
C CYS A 99 -3.66 -8.96 10.50
N LYS A 100 -4.66 -8.74 11.35
CA LYS A 100 -5.45 -9.83 11.98
C LYS A 100 -6.35 -10.59 10.99
N GLY A 101 -6.48 -10.11 9.77
CA GLY A 101 -7.32 -10.72 8.74
C GLY A 101 -6.78 -10.46 7.34
N THR A 102 -7.69 -10.17 6.40
CA THR A 102 -7.30 -9.87 5.02
C THR A 102 -6.53 -8.56 4.95
N PHE A 103 -5.52 -8.57 4.09
CA PHE A 103 -4.73 -7.40 3.76
C PHE A 103 -4.49 -7.36 2.25
N THR A 104 -4.13 -6.19 1.75
CA THR A 104 -3.55 -6.03 0.43
C THR A 104 -2.12 -5.54 0.56
N ILE A 105 -1.25 -5.98 -0.34
CA ILE A 105 0.03 -5.30 -0.55
C ILE A 105 -0.27 -4.11 -1.45
N ILE A 106 0.06 -2.90 -1.00
CA ILE A 106 -0.12 -1.68 -1.79
C ILE A 106 1.12 -1.45 -2.65
N PHE A 107 2.28 -1.44 -2.01
CA PHE A 107 3.55 -1.19 -2.68
C PHE A 107 4.72 -1.76 -1.88
N SER A 108 5.87 -1.94 -2.54
CA SER A 108 7.09 -2.42 -1.89
C SER A 108 8.32 -1.75 -2.49
N TRP A 109 9.30 -1.48 -1.65
CA TRP A 109 10.61 -0.99 -2.03
C TRP A 109 11.67 -1.93 -1.48
N ALA A 110 12.78 -2.09 -2.21
CA ALA A 110 13.95 -2.80 -1.75
C ALA A 110 15.20 -1.99 -2.08
N MET A 111 16.20 -2.07 -1.20
CA MET A 111 17.49 -1.45 -1.43
C MET A 111 18.08 -1.94 -2.76
N ASN A 112 18.61 -1.00 -3.56
CA ASN A 112 19.18 -1.22 -4.89
C ASN A 112 18.20 -1.69 -5.98
N ALA A 113 16.90 -1.78 -5.72
CA ALA A 113 15.92 -2.01 -6.77
C ALA A 113 15.69 -0.72 -7.59
N PRO A 114 15.38 -0.81 -8.90
CA PRO A 114 15.00 0.35 -9.69
C PRO A 114 13.80 1.10 -9.08
N SER A 115 13.79 2.42 -9.22
CA SER A 115 12.63 3.22 -8.84
C SER A 115 11.42 2.87 -9.69
N PHE A 116 10.24 2.87 -9.08
CA PHE A 116 8.96 2.77 -9.77
C PHE A 116 8.29 4.15 -9.78
N THR A 117 7.70 4.50 -10.92
CA THR A 117 6.85 5.68 -11.05
C THR A 117 5.46 5.21 -11.44
N MET A 118 4.46 5.65 -10.68
CA MET A 118 3.07 5.38 -11.02
C MET A 118 2.76 5.99 -12.40
N PRO A 119 2.12 5.26 -13.33
CA PRO A 119 1.75 5.83 -14.61
C PRO A 119 0.87 7.08 -14.44
N PRO A 120 0.90 8.01 -15.41
CA PRO A 120 0.00 9.16 -15.40
C PRO A 120 -1.46 8.76 -15.23
N ASP A 121 -2.25 9.64 -14.62
CA ASP A 121 -3.68 9.45 -14.37
C ASP A 121 -4.05 8.11 -13.69
N THR A 122 -3.16 7.59 -12.86
CA THR A 122 -3.35 6.34 -12.11
C THR A 122 -3.22 6.58 -10.61
N SER A 123 -4.11 5.98 -9.82
CA SER A 123 -4.06 6.10 -8.37
C SER A 123 -4.55 4.87 -7.62
N PHE A 124 -3.97 4.57 -6.47
CA PHE A 124 -4.37 3.46 -5.60
C PHE A 124 -5.31 3.93 -4.49
N PRO A 125 -6.54 3.39 -4.37
CA PRO A 125 -7.50 3.82 -3.33
C PRO A 125 -7.18 3.23 -1.95
N ILE A 126 -7.24 4.06 -0.91
CA ILE A 126 -7.07 3.70 0.51
C ILE A 126 -8.10 4.43 1.38
N GLY A 127 -8.35 3.95 2.61
CA GLY A 127 -9.36 4.52 3.51
C GLY A 127 -10.80 4.18 3.12
N GLY A 128 -11.76 4.93 3.65
CA GLY A 128 -13.20 4.69 3.46
C GLY A 128 -13.66 3.32 3.97
N ASP A 129 -14.60 2.70 3.26
CA ASP A 129 -15.08 1.33 3.52
C ASP A 129 -14.06 0.24 3.13
N GLY A 130 -12.93 0.64 2.56
CA GLY A 130 -11.83 -0.23 2.14
C GLY A 130 -10.76 -0.40 3.22
N TYR A 131 -9.49 -0.24 2.84
CA TYR A 131 -8.33 -0.40 3.72
C TYR A 131 -8.23 0.76 4.72
N ARG A 132 -8.85 0.59 5.89
CA ARG A 132 -8.91 1.62 6.94
C ARG A 132 -7.58 1.89 7.64
N TYR A 133 -6.66 0.93 7.62
CA TYR A 133 -5.33 1.05 8.19
C TYR A 133 -4.27 0.89 7.11
N LEU A 134 -3.21 1.70 7.23
CA LEU A 134 -1.92 1.38 6.62
C LEU A 134 -1.07 0.64 7.63
N VAL A 135 -0.36 -0.36 7.15
CA VAL A 135 0.69 -1.03 7.91
C VAL A 135 1.98 -0.98 7.11
N LEU A 136 3.02 -0.40 7.71
CA LEU A 136 4.38 -0.37 7.19
C LEU A 136 5.15 -1.53 7.82
N GLN A 137 5.65 -2.45 7.00
CA GLN A 137 6.67 -3.42 7.41
C GLN A 137 8.04 -2.94 6.94
N VAL A 138 9.02 -2.94 7.84
CA VAL A 138 10.43 -2.70 7.52
C VAL A 138 11.23 -3.93 7.93
N HIS A 139 12.04 -4.42 7.00
CA HIS A 139 13.01 -5.47 7.28
C HIS A 139 14.39 -4.86 7.55
N TYR A 140 14.90 -5.12 8.75
CA TYR A 140 16.23 -4.74 9.18
C TYR A 140 17.15 -5.95 9.16
N LYS A 141 18.06 -5.95 8.20
CA LYS A 141 18.94 -7.11 7.96
C LYS A 141 20.05 -7.23 9.01
N ASP A 142 20.61 -6.11 9.44
CA ASP A 142 21.80 -6.07 10.30
C ASP A 142 21.58 -5.10 11.48
N ALA A 143 21.65 -5.61 12.71
CA ALA A 143 21.46 -4.83 13.92
C ALA A 143 22.73 -4.11 14.42
N SER A 144 23.89 -4.36 13.81
CA SER A 144 25.19 -3.83 14.25
C SER A 144 25.22 -2.30 14.30
N ALA A 145 24.55 -1.62 13.35
CA ALA A 145 24.44 -0.17 13.34
C ALA A 145 23.73 0.39 14.58
N PHE A 146 22.77 -0.36 15.16
CA PHE A 146 22.13 0.00 16.42
C PHE A 146 23.02 -0.35 17.61
N GLN A 147 23.66 -1.52 17.61
CA GLN A 147 24.53 -1.96 18.71
C GLN A 147 25.72 -1.02 18.92
N ASN A 148 26.32 -0.53 17.83
CA ASN A 148 27.47 0.37 17.86
C ASN A 148 27.10 1.82 18.23
N ALA A 149 25.82 2.19 18.16
CA ALA A 149 25.32 3.53 18.46
C ALA A 149 24.01 3.46 19.27
N PRO A 150 24.08 3.37 20.61
CA PRO A 150 22.90 3.19 21.47
C PRO A 150 21.77 4.22 21.32
N GLU A 151 22.11 5.44 20.87
CA GLU A 151 21.14 6.52 20.65
C GLU A 151 20.53 6.54 19.24
N LYS A 152 21.08 5.78 18.28
CA LYS A 152 20.57 5.75 16.89
C LYS A 152 19.12 5.25 16.87
N LYS A 153 18.21 5.91 16.17
CA LYS A 153 16.86 5.40 15.98
C LYS A 153 16.53 5.46 14.51
N ASP A 154 15.81 4.47 14.02
CA ASP A 154 15.33 4.46 12.65
C ASP A 154 13.92 5.04 12.56
N THR A 155 13.71 5.81 11.49
CA THR A 155 12.42 6.43 11.15
C THR A 155 12.08 6.20 9.68
N SER A 156 12.56 5.09 9.12
CA SER A 156 12.31 4.73 7.73
C SER A 156 10.81 4.51 7.49
N GLY A 157 10.37 4.75 6.26
CA GLY A 157 8.98 4.68 5.84
C GLY A 157 8.74 5.33 4.49
N TRP A 158 7.61 6.02 4.36
CA TRP A 158 7.13 6.55 3.08
C TRP A 158 6.74 8.02 3.18
N GLU A 159 7.01 8.75 2.10
CA GLU A 159 6.27 9.95 1.72
C GLU A 159 5.33 9.53 0.58
N LEU A 160 4.02 9.60 0.84
CA LEU A 160 2.99 9.24 -0.11
C LEU A 160 2.38 10.51 -0.71
N SER A 161 2.45 10.67 -2.03
CA SER A 161 1.69 11.71 -2.72
C SER A 161 0.25 11.21 -2.89
N MET A 162 -0.70 12.01 -2.44
CA MET A 162 -2.10 11.62 -2.31
C MET A 162 -3.04 12.72 -2.80
N GLN A 163 -4.26 12.33 -3.14
CA GLN A 163 -5.34 13.25 -3.47
C GLN A 163 -6.70 12.74 -2.97
N THR A 164 -7.66 13.66 -2.80
CA THR A 164 -9.00 13.35 -2.26
C THR A 164 -10.01 12.82 -3.30
N THR A 165 -9.64 12.78 -4.58
CA THR A 165 -10.51 12.33 -5.67
C THR A 165 -9.81 11.29 -6.54
N PRO A 166 -10.52 10.34 -7.18
CA PRO A 166 -9.89 9.33 -8.02
C PRO A 166 -9.28 9.94 -9.28
N THR A 167 -8.18 9.36 -9.76
CA THR A 167 -7.71 9.59 -11.14
C THR A 167 -8.54 8.78 -12.14
N LYS A 168 -8.22 8.92 -13.44
CA LYS A 168 -8.90 8.20 -14.53
C LYS A 168 -8.77 6.68 -14.40
N HIS A 169 -7.66 6.19 -13.85
CA HIS A 169 -7.35 4.77 -13.70
C HIS A 169 -7.09 4.40 -12.25
N LEU A 170 -7.72 3.33 -11.77
CA LEU A 170 -7.46 2.81 -10.44
C LEU A 170 -6.41 1.70 -10.50
N ALA A 171 -5.36 1.86 -9.70
CA ALA A 171 -4.40 0.79 -9.46
C ALA A 171 -4.98 -0.24 -8.47
N GLY A 172 -4.51 -1.47 -8.60
CA GLY A 172 -4.85 -2.59 -7.72
C GLY A 172 -3.82 -3.69 -7.84
N VAL A 173 -3.90 -4.66 -6.93
CA VAL A 173 -2.99 -5.82 -6.94
C VAL A 173 -3.78 -7.09 -7.27
N TYR A 174 -3.30 -7.81 -8.28
CA TYR A 174 -3.77 -9.14 -8.59
C TYR A 174 -2.75 -10.16 -8.06
N LEU A 175 -3.12 -10.88 -7.00
CA LEU A 175 -2.22 -11.79 -6.32
C LEU A 175 -2.41 -13.22 -6.82
N PHE A 176 -1.31 -13.84 -7.25
CA PHE A 176 -1.23 -15.28 -7.51
C PHE A 176 -0.49 -15.95 -6.35
N VAL A 177 -1.14 -16.88 -5.67
CA VAL A 177 -0.54 -17.69 -4.61
C VAL A 177 -0.73 -19.16 -4.96
N THR A 178 0.28 -19.96 -4.69
CA THR A 178 0.24 -21.41 -4.75
C THR A 178 0.90 -21.97 -3.49
N ASP A 179 0.50 -23.16 -3.10
CA ASP A 179 1.07 -23.90 -1.98
C ASP A 179 1.25 -25.36 -2.41
N GLY A 180 2.15 -26.08 -1.75
CA GLY A 180 2.41 -27.47 -2.05
C GLY A 180 3.55 -28.05 -1.23
N GLN A 181 3.63 -29.38 -1.24
CA GLN A 181 4.70 -30.10 -0.56
C GLN A 181 5.92 -30.26 -1.47
N ILE A 182 7.08 -29.88 -0.96
CA ILE A 182 8.38 -30.07 -1.62
C ILE A 182 9.05 -31.27 -0.96
N ALA A 183 9.26 -32.34 -1.72
CA ALA A 183 9.95 -33.53 -1.22
C ALA A 183 11.43 -33.21 -0.92
N PRO A 184 12.03 -33.82 0.12
CA PRO A 184 13.46 -33.65 0.39
C PRO A 184 14.31 -34.02 -0.83
N ASN A 185 15.22 -33.12 -1.22
CA ASN A 185 16.10 -33.27 -2.40
C ASN A 185 15.37 -33.49 -3.74
N GLY A 186 14.07 -33.18 -3.82
CA GLY A 186 13.28 -33.28 -5.05
C GLY A 186 13.10 -31.91 -5.71
N ASP A 187 12.85 -31.95 -7.02
CA ASP A 187 12.37 -30.78 -7.77
C ASP A 187 10.84 -30.78 -7.78
N THR A 188 10.22 -29.65 -7.49
CA THR A 188 8.77 -29.48 -7.52
C THR A 188 8.41 -28.20 -8.26
N THR A 189 7.46 -28.29 -9.19
CA THR A 189 6.88 -27.13 -9.88
C THR A 189 5.50 -26.87 -9.30
N LEU A 190 5.33 -25.70 -8.67
CA LEU A 190 4.03 -25.25 -8.18
C LEU A 190 3.40 -24.34 -9.23
N GLN A 191 2.13 -24.60 -9.56
CA GLN A 191 1.41 -23.87 -10.61
C GLN A 191 0.18 -23.17 -10.04
N VAL A 192 -0.18 -22.06 -10.66
CA VAL A 192 -1.40 -21.29 -10.37
C VAL A 192 -1.94 -20.76 -11.69
N ALA A 193 -3.22 -21.00 -11.95
CA ALA A 193 -3.90 -20.52 -13.15
C ALA A 193 -5.37 -20.27 -12.82
N CYS A 194 -5.83 -19.05 -13.07
CA CYS A 194 -7.22 -18.64 -12.89
C CYS A 194 -7.69 -17.90 -14.13
N ARG A 195 -8.93 -18.17 -14.56
CA ARG A 195 -9.58 -17.36 -15.58
C ARG A 195 -10.09 -16.07 -14.94
N TYR A 196 -9.65 -14.93 -15.44
CA TYR A 196 -10.19 -13.64 -15.02
C TYR A 196 -11.65 -13.50 -15.50
N THR A 197 -12.56 -13.21 -14.56
CA THR A 197 -14.00 -13.06 -14.82
C THR A 197 -14.51 -11.66 -14.45
N GLY A 198 -13.63 -10.73 -14.06
CA GLY A 198 -14.00 -9.36 -13.77
C GLY A 198 -14.38 -8.59 -15.04
N SER A 199 -15.09 -7.48 -14.85
CA SER A 199 -15.57 -6.62 -15.94
C SER A 199 -14.55 -5.58 -16.40
N ALA A 200 -13.52 -5.32 -15.61
CA ALA A 200 -12.49 -4.32 -15.91
C ALA A 200 -11.39 -4.91 -16.82
N VAL A 201 -10.89 -4.11 -17.76
CA VAL A 201 -9.67 -4.46 -18.50
C VAL A 201 -8.47 -4.17 -17.59
N LEU A 202 -7.64 -5.18 -17.34
CA LEU A 202 -6.45 -5.05 -16.53
C LEU A 202 -5.23 -4.75 -17.42
N HIS A 203 -4.46 -3.74 -17.04
CA HIS A 203 -3.19 -3.38 -17.68
C HIS A 203 -2.05 -3.63 -16.68
N PRO A 204 -1.29 -4.74 -16.79
CA PRO A 204 -0.16 -4.99 -15.91
C PRO A 204 0.93 -3.94 -16.11
N ILE A 205 1.34 -3.27 -15.03
CA ILE A 205 2.36 -2.20 -15.07
C ILE A 205 3.61 -2.53 -14.23
N ALA A 206 3.49 -3.45 -13.28
CA ALA A 206 4.57 -3.91 -12.42
C ALA A 206 4.26 -5.32 -11.91
N PHE A 207 5.30 -6.04 -11.49
CA PHE A 207 5.17 -7.33 -10.83
C PHE A 207 6.21 -7.47 -9.73
N ARG A 208 5.90 -8.29 -8.72
CA ARG A 208 6.83 -8.71 -7.68
C ARG A 208 6.67 -10.21 -7.47
N VAL A 209 7.78 -10.90 -7.37
CA VAL A 209 7.85 -12.32 -7.04
C VAL A 209 8.26 -12.49 -5.58
N HIS A 210 7.85 -13.59 -4.94
CA HIS A 210 8.23 -13.90 -3.57
C HIS A 210 8.28 -15.42 -3.36
N ALA A 211 9.45 -15.92 -2.96
CA ALA A 211 9.62 -17.25 -2.36
C ALA A 211 10.55 -17.15 -1.15
N HIS A 212 10.56 -18.21 -0.36
CA HIS A 212 11.61 -18.48 0.62
C HIS A 212 12.85 -19.09 -0.06
N SER A 213 13.78 -19.61 0.75
CA SER A 213 15.10 -20.09 0.33
C SER A 213 15.14 -21.16 -0.76
N HIS A 214 14.06 -21.93 -0.94
CA HIS A 214 13.99 -23.01 -1.93
C HIS A 214 13.53 -22.55 -3.32
N GLY A 215 13.02 -21.32 -3.46
CA GLY A 215 12.61 -20.77 -4.75
C GLY A 215 13.80 -20.63 -5.70
N LYS A 216 13.64 -21.10 -6.95
CA LYS A 216 14.67 -20.98 -7.99
C LYS A 216 14.28 -20.05 -9.12
N LYS A 217 13.03 -20.14 -9.59
CA LYS A 217 12.48 -19.38 -10.72
C LYS A 217 10.98 -19.18 -10.50
N MET A 218 10.46 -18.03 -10.93
CA MET A 218 9.04 -17.66 -10.94
C MET A 218 8.69 -16.99 -12.26
#